data_AF-A0A7T7RI55-F1
#
_entry.id   AF-A0A7T7RI55-F1
#
_cell.length_a   1.000
_cell.length_b   1.000
_cell.length_c   1.000
_cell.angle_alpha   90.00
_cell.angle_beta   90.00
_cell.angle_gamma   90.00
#
_symmetry.space_group_name_H-M   'P 1'
#
loop_
_entity.id
_entity.type
_entity.pdbx_description
1 polymer ?
#
loop_
_entity_poly.entity_id
_entity_poly.type
_entity_poly.pdbx_seq_one_letter_code
_entity_poly.pdbx_strand_id
1 'polypeptide(L)'
;MITSARIPRRRGRAAALLAAAAVLLAACTSTGPATKQAATPDPGTGHLHGLGVDPADNTVYAAGHLGVFRLSSGKAVRVADRYQDTMGFTVTGPSTFLASGHPSPADPDARSPHLGLIRSTDAGRTWTTLSAEGEADFHALQQAGDRLYGFDSQSGKVWASTDGGHSWDKRARLPLLDLAAHAKTPETVWAATGKGLQRSIDGGRTFTAVPDAPALAAIDEPAPGLLVALAADGRALSSRDARTWTEHGRLPQGGDPTVLTAVTEQRLLAADSTDTVYQSTDAGRTWKVLHQPTAQTTEHH
;
A
#
# COMPACT_ATOMS: atom_id res chain seq x y z
N MET A 1 42.14 -46.99 -82.86
CA MET A 1 42.17 -48.46 -82.81
C MET A 1 41.55 -48.89 -81.48
N ILE A 2 40.39 -49.58 -81.54
CA ILE A 2 39.89 -50.69 -80.68
C ILE A 2 40.14 -50.54 -79.15
N THR A 3 39.14 -50.43 -78.27
CA THR A 3 38.29 -51.56 -77.82
C THR A 3 37.08 -51.13 -76.95
N SER A 4 35.95 -51.82 -77.22
CA SER A 4 34.97 -52.42 -76.28
C SER A 4 34.06 -51.51 -75.42
N ALA A 5 32.75 -51.43 -75.71
CA ALA A 5 31.64 -52.38 -75.35
C ALA A 5 31.03 -52.03 -73.95
N ARG A 6 29.72 -51.97 -73.67
CA ARG A 6 28.43 -52.27 -74.31
C ARG A 6 27.32 -51.45 -73.58
N ILE A 7 26.27 -51.07 -74.32
CA ILE A 7 24.94 -50.53 -73.91
C ILE A 7 24.03 -51.77 -73.65
N PRO A 8 22.91 -51.84 -72.84
CA PRO A 8 21.80 -50.88 -72.70
C PRO A 8 21.06 -50.72 -71.34
N ARG A 9 20.21 -49.68 -71.36
CA ARG A 9 19.01 -49.35 -70.56
C ARG A 9 18.11 -50.55 -70.19
N ARG A 10 17.39 -50.47 -69.06
CA ARG A 10 15.91 -50.37 -69.04
C ARG A 10 15.30 -50.15 -67.64
N ARG A 11 14.09 -49.58 -67.73
CA ARG A 11 13.14 -49.08 -66.72
C ARG A 11 12.64 -50.16 -65.74
N GLY A 12 12.48 -49.75 -64.48
CA GLY A 12 11.17 -49.61 -63.82
C GLY A 12 10.50 -50.82 -63.13
N ARG A 13 10.09 -50.54 -61.88
CA ARG A 13 8.96 -51.06 -61.05
C ARG A 13 9.21 -52.14 -59.99
N ALA A 14 9.10 -51.66 -58.74
CA ALA A 14 8.15 -52.01 -57.68
C ALA A 14 8.41 -53.19 -56.70
N ALA A 15 8.25 -52.82 -55.40
CA ALA A 15 7.77 -53.60 -54.23
C ALA A 15 8.66 -54.76 -53.73
N ALA A 16 8.82 -55.05 -52.43
CA ALA A 16 8.43 -54.46 -51.14
C ALA A 16 9.22 -55.18 -50.02
N LEU A 17 9.08 -54.67 -48.79
CA LEU A 17 9.18 -55.33 -47.47
C LEU A 17 10.44 -55.15 -46.61
N LEU A 18 10.18 -54.54 -45.42
CA LEU A 18 10.60 -54.90 -44.05
C LEU A 18 12.11 -54.86 -43.71
N ALA A 19 12.59 -54.35 -42.58
CA ALA A 19 12.01 -53.76 -41.38
C ALA A 19 13.12 -52.93 -40.71
N ALA A 20 12.82 -51.71 -40.28
CA ALA A 20 13.73 -50.93 -39.44
C ALA A 20 13.53 -51.35 -37.98
N ALA A 21 14.54 -52.00 -37.40
CA ALA A 21 14.59 -52.23 -35.97
C ALA A 21 14.92 -50.90 -35.27
N ALA A 22 13.92 -50.30 -34.63
CA ALA A 22 14.11 -49.20 -33.70
C ALA A 22 14.65 -49.78 -32.38
N VAL A 23 15.90 -49.44 -32.05
CA VAL A 23 16.43 -49.63 -30.70
C VAL A 23 15.79 -48.57 -29.81
N LEU A 24 14.81 -48.98 -28.99
CA LEU A 24 14.30 -48.18 -27.89
C LEU A 24 15.34 -48.19 -26.77
N LEU A 25 16.04 -47.07 -26.57
CA LEU A 25 16.76 -46.80 -25.33
C LEU A 25 15.71 -46.57 -24.23
N ALA A 26 15.50 -47.58 -23.39
CA ALA A 26 14.81 -47.42 -22.13
C ALA A 26 15.70 -46.60 -21.18
N ALA A 27 15.54 -45.27 -21.20
CA ALA A 27 16.03 -44.42 -20.13
C ALA A 27 15.07 -44.59 -18.94
N CYS A 28 15.45 -45.41 -17.97
CA CYS A 28 14.82 -45.42 -16.66
C CYS A 28 15.13 -44.10 -15.95
N THR A 29 14.33 -43.06 -16.16
CA THR A 29 14.31 -41.92 -15.23
C THR A 29 13.48 -42.35 -14.02
N SER A 30 14.15 -42.53 -12.88
CA SER A 30 13.48 -42.61 -11.58
C SER A 30 12.67 -41.34 -11.36
N THR A 31 11.36 -41.41 -11.56
CA THR A 31 10.42 -40.41 -11.09
C THR A 31 10.36 -40.50 -9.58
N GLY A 32 11.34 -39.90 -8.90
CA GLY A 32 11.14 -39.49 -7.52
C GLY A 32 9.94 -38.54 -7.46
N PRO A 33 9.11 -38.57 -6.40
CA PRO A 33 8.04 -37.59 -6.26
C PRO A 33 8.69 -36.20 -6.35
N ALA A 34 8.26 -35.39 -7.30
CA ALA A 34 8.61 -33.98 -7.33
C ALA A 34 8.18 -33.42 -5.97
N THR A 35 9.15 -33.13 -5.11
CA THR A 35 8.90 -32.37 -3.89
C THR A 35 8.35 -31.04 -4.37
N LYS A 36 7.02 -30.84 -4.24
CA LYS A 36 6.43 -29.52 -4.29
C LYS A 36 7.17 -28.73 -3.23
N GLN A 37 8.10 -27.87 -3.65
CA GLN A 37 8.71 -26.92 -2.76
C GLN A 37 7.55 -26.18 -2.10
N ALA A 38 7.44 -26.31 -0.78
CA ALA A 38 6.37 -25.64 -0.06
C ALA A 38 6.48 -24.15 -0.42
N ALA A 39 5.38 -23.56 -0.90
CA ALA A 39 5.36 -22.13 -1.16
C ALA A 39 5.81 -21.43 0.11
N THR A 40 6.80 -20.55 0.01
CA THR A 40 7.22 -19.72 1.15
C THR A 40 5.97 -19.03 1.69
N PRO A 41 5.66 -19.15 2.99
CA PRO A 41 4.51 -18.47 3.57
C PRO A 41 4.59 -16.97 3.29
N ASP A 42 3.43 -16.38 3.01
CA ASP A 42 3.34 -14.93 2.83
C ASP A 42 3.86 -14.23 4.11
N PRO A 43 4.85 -13.33 4.01
CA PRO A 43 5.48 -12.67 5.16
C PRO A 43 4.56 -11.70 5.91
N GLY A 44 3.33 -11.48 5.44
CA GLY A 44 2.36 -10.58 6.04
C GLY A 44 2.46 -9.16 5.48
N THR A 45 1.86 -8.22 6.21
CA THR A 45 1.74 -6.81 5.81
C THR A 45 3.07 -6.09 5.83
N GLY A 46 3.90 -6.38 6.84
CA GLY A 46 4.94 -5.45 7.27
C GLY A 46 4.30 -4.15 7.77
N HIS A 47 5.06 -3.35 8.53
CA HIS A 47 4.57 -2.13 9.18
C HIS A 47 3.53 -1.38 8.31
N LEU A 48 2.33 -1.19 8.83
CA LEU A 48 1.25 -0.53 8.10
C LEU A 48 1.46 0.99 8.03
N HIS A 49 1.21 1.57 6.85
CA HIS A 49 1.32 2.99 6.55
C HIS A 49 0.01 3.63 6.10
N GLY A 50 -1.00 2.84 5.75
CA GLY A 50 -2.31 3.37 5.38
C GLY A 50 -3.42 2.33 5.44
N LEU A 51 -4.61 2.82 5.76
CA LEU A 51 -5.86 2.05 5.72
C LEU A 51 -6.86 2.80 4.83
N GLY A 52 -7.83 2.07 4.28
CA GLY A 52 -8.90 2.70 3.50
C GLY A 52 -10.06 1.77 3.24
N VAL A 53 -11.24 2.33 2.99
CA VAL A 53 -12.43 1.58 2.58
C VAL A 53 -12.71 1.89 1.13
N ASP A 54 -12.69 0.87 0.27
CA ASP A 54 -13.13 1.04 -1.12
C ASP A 54 -14.65 1.23 -1.16
N PRO A 55 -15.15 2.40 -1.62
CA PRO A 55 -16.59 2.63 -1.71
C PRO A 55 -17.28 1.76 -2.78
N ALA A 56 -16.55 1.07 -3.66
CA ALA A 56 -17.12 0.15 -4.64
C ALA A 56 -17.81 -1.06 -3.98
N ASP A 57 -17.20 -1.61 -2.93
CA ASP A 57 -17.67 -2.86 -2.30
C ASP A 57 -17.53 -2.88 -0.76
N ASN A 58 -17.17 -1.75 -0.14
CA ASN A 58 -16.92 -1.58 1.29
C ASN A 58 -15.76 -2.41 1.86
N THR A 59 -14.90 -2.96 1.01
CA THR A 59 -13.71 -3.70 1.43
C THR A 59 -12.73 -2.76 2.14
N VAL A 60 -12.17 -3.23 3.26
CA VAL A 60 -11.05 -2.57 3.94
C VAL A 60 -9.74 -3.01 3.27
N TYR A 61 -8.93 -2.04 2.89
CA TYR A 61 -7.57 -2.25 2.40
C TYR A 61 -6.57 -1.73 3.44
N ALA A 62 -5.44 -2.43 3.52
CA ALA A 62 -4.30 -2.06 4.33
C ALA A 62 -3.05 -2.03 3.46
N ALA A 63 -2.21 -1.02 3.62
CA ALA A 63 -0.96 -0.85 2.89
C ALA A 63 0.21 -0.75 3.86
N GLY A 64 1.30 -1.44 3.56
CA GLY A 64 2.51 -1.44 4.37
C GLY A 64 3.75 -1.86 3.59
N HIS A 65 4.82 -2.22 4.30
CA HIS A 65 6.12 -2.53 3.71
C HIS A 65 6.14 -3.63 2.65
N LEU A 66 5.12 -4.49 2.66
CA LEU A 66 5.07 -5.59 1.73
C LEU A 66 3.98 -5.38 0.68
N GLY A 67 3.23 -4.30 0.66
CA GLY A 67 2.29 -3.99 -0.43
C GLY A 67 0.90 -3.66 0.07
N VAL A 68 -0.09 -3.87 -0.80
CA VAL A 68 -1.51 -3.60 -0.50
C VAL A 68 -2.25 -4.91 -0.26
N PHE A 69 -3.07 -4.93 0.77
CA PHE A 69 -3.78 -6.11 1.25
C PHE A 69 -5.26 -5.81 1.33
N ARG A 70 -6.07 -6.77 0.85
CA ARG A 70 -7.50 -6.82 1.16
C ARG A 70 -7.68 -7.50 2.51
N LEU A 71 -8.37 -6.85 3.44
CA LEU A 71 -8.77 -7.49 4.69
C LEU A 71 -10.08 -8.24 4.48
N SER A 72 -10.06 -9.55 4.74
CA SER A 72 -11.23 -10.41 4.65
C SER A 72 -11.18 -11.50 5.70
N SER A 73 -12.27 -11.65 6.47
CA SER A 73 -12.48 -12.78 7.36
C SER A 73 -11.33 -13.01 8.37
N GLY A 74 -10.79 -11.92 8.95
CA GLY A 74 -9.68 -11.99 9.91
C GLY A 74 -8.28 -12.00 9.30
N LYS A 75 -8.16 -12.04 7.96
CA LYS A 75 -6.89 -12.20 7.25
C LYS A 75 -6.61 -11.00 6.35
N ALA A 76 -5.34 -10.65 6.26
CA ALA A 76 -4.81 -9.79 5.19
C ALA A 76 -4.43 -10.67 3.99
N VAL A 77 -4.97 -10.37 2.81
CA VAL A 77 -4.67 -11.07 1.56
C VAL A 77 -4.01 -10.09 0.60
N ARG A 78 -2.75 -10.34 0.26
CA ARG A 78 -1.96 -9.52 -0.66
C ARG A 78 -2.63 -9.39 -2.01
N VAL A 79 -2.68 -8.16 -2.53
CA VAL A 79 -3.28 -7.87 -3.83
C VAL A 79 -2.26 -8.14 -4.93
N ALA A 80 -2.67 -8.97 -5.90
CA ALA A 80 -1.93 -9.25 -7.13
C ALA A 80 -0.48 -9.74 -6.96
N ASP A 81 -0.16 -10.39 -5.83
CA ASP A 81 1.19 -10.90 -5.52
C ASP A 81 2.29 -9.83 -5.68
N ARG A 82 1.96 -8.57 -5.39
CA ARG A 82 2.91 -7.44 -5.44
C ARG A 82 3.52 -7.21 -4.07
N TYR A 83 4.84 -7.00 -4.06
CA TYR A 83 5.67 -6.80 -2.86
C TYR A 83 6.26 -5.39 -2.82
N GLN A 84 5.57 -4.42 -3.43
CA GLN A 84 6.02 -3.03 -3.39
C GLN A 84 5.97 -2.52 -1.96
N ASP A 85 7.00 -1.79 -1.55
CA ASP A 85 7.01 -1.14 -0.25
C ASP A 85 6.08 0.06 -0.31
N THR A 86 4.90 -0.03 0.32
CA THR A 86 3.87 1.01 0.22
C THR A 86 3.94 1.92 1.44
N MET A 87 4.71 2.99 1.31
CA MET A 87 4.99 3.96 2.37
C MET A 87 3.90 5.02 2.55
N GLY A 88 3.11 5.28 1.50
CA GLY A 88 1.96 6.18 1.56
C GLY A 88 0.80 5.60 0.77
N PHE A 89 -0.43 5.72 1.28
CA PHE A 89 -1.60 5.12 0.66
C PHE A 89 -2.88 5.89 1.01
N THR A 90 -3.76 6.07 0.01
CA THR A 90 -5.10 6.61 0.24
C THR A 90 -6.09 6.11 -0.82
N VAL A 91 -7.33 5.87 -0.41
CA VAL A 91 -8.44 5.51 -1.30
C VAL A 91 -9.16 6.78 -1.71
N THR A 92 -9.22 7.04 -3.02
CA THR A 92 -9.73 8.32 -3.59
C THR A 92 -11.06 8.16 -4.31
N GLY A 93 -11.55 6.93 -4.48
CA GLY A 93 -12.81 6.62 -5.11
C GLY A 93 -13.02 5.13 -5.32
N PRO A 94 -14.11 4.72 -5.99
CA PRO A 94 -14.41 3.32 -6.27
C PRO A 94 -13.25 2.65 -7.00
N SER A 95 -12.66 1.65 -6.35
CA SER A 95 -11.49 0.91 -6.82
C SER A 95 -10.30 1.77 -7.27
N THR A 96 -10.23 3.03 -6.80
CA THR A 96 -9.21 4.01 -7.20
C THR A 96 -8.34 4.38 -6.02
N PHE A 97 -7.07 3.99 -6.09
CA PHE A 97 -6.10 4.17 -5.00
C PHE A 97 -4.93 5.02 -5.48
N LEU A 98 -4.41 5.85 -4.57
CA LEU A 98 -3.12 6.50 -4.72
C LEU A 98 -2.14 5.90 -3.72
N ALA A 99 -0.90 5.74 -4.13
CA ALA A 99 0.16 5.24 -3.28
C ALA A 99 1.52 5.86 -3.62
N SER A 100 2.49 5.62 -2.76
CA SER A 100 3.91 5.96 -2.93
C SER A 100 4.77 4.95 -2.17
N GLY A 101 6.07 4.96 -2.44
CA GLY A 101 7.07 4.15 -1.75
C GLY A 101 8.09 3.58 -2.72
N HIS A 102 8.41 2.29 -2.60
CA HIS A 102 9.46 1.63 -3.38
C HIS A 102 8.90 0.51 -4.26
N PRO A 103 9.49 0.26 -5.45
CA PRO A 103 9.09 -0.87 -6.29
C PRO A 103 9.29 -2.20 -5.55
N SER A 104 8.66 -3.27 -6.06
CA SER A 104 8.95 -4.61 -5.53
C SER A 104 10.45 -4.93 -5.69
N PRO A 105 11.10 -5.64 -4.75
CA PRO A 105 12.56 -5.87 -4.77
C PRO A 105 13.16 -6.49 -6.04
N ALA A 106 12.32 -7.08 -6.90
CA ALA A 106 12.71 -7.67 -8.17
C ALA A 106 11.81 -7.23 -9.34
N ASP A 107 11.20 -6.04 -9.25
CA ASP A 107 10.40 -5.47 -10.34
C ASP A 107 11.32 -5.13 -11.54
N PRO A 108 11.20 -5.85 -12.68
CA PRO A 108 12.07 -5.63 -13.84
C PRO A 108 11.78 -4.28 -14.54
N ASP A 109 10.62 -3.69 -14.27
CA ASP A 109 10.19 -2.42 -14.87
C ASP A 109 10.56 -1.21 -13.99
N ALA A 110 11.14 -1.44 -12.81
CA ALA A 110 11.57 -0.38 -11.90
C ALA A 110 12.67 0.48 -12.53
N ARG A 111 12.40 1.78 -12.70
CA ARG A 111 13.37 2.76 -13.22
C ARG A 111 14.04 3.58 -12.12
N SER A 112 13.53 3.50 -10.90
CA SER A 112 13.92 4.34 -9.77
C SER A 112 13.65 3.61 -8.45
N PRO A 113 14.45 3.86 -7.39
CA PRO A 113 14.17 3.33 -6.06
C PRO A 113 12.91 3.96 -5.42
N HIS A 114 12.48 5.15 -5.85
CA HIS A 114 11.26 5.80 -5.37
C HIS A 114 10.23 5.85 -6.48
N LEU A 115 9.03 5.37 -6.20
CA LEU A 115 7.91 5.30 -7.15
C LEU A 115 7.30 6.67 -7.44
N GLY A 116 7.54 7.68 -6.59
CA GLY A 116 6.78 8.92 -6.63
C GLY A 116 5.30 8.66 -6.30
N LEU A 117 4.40 9.42 -6.94
CA LEU A 117 2.97 9.14 -6.84
C LEU A 117 2.57 8.10 -7.90
N ILE A 118 2.02 6.97 -7.46
CA ILE A 118 1.42 5.94 -8.31
C ILE A 118 -0.09 5.87 -8.11
N ARG A 119 -0.81 5.48 -9.16
CA ARG A 119 -2.27 5.36 -9.17
C ARG A 119 -2.71 3.99 -9.67
N SER A 120 -3.72 3.44 -9.00
CA SER A 120 -4.48 2.27 -9.43
C SER A 120 -5.94 2.64 -9.66
N THR A 121 -6.59 2.03 -10.64
CA THR A 121 -8.04 2.12 -10.91
C THR A 121 -8.73 0.76 -10.88
N ASP A 122 -8.05 -0.26 -10.37
CA ASP A 122 -8.51 -1.64 -10.30
C ASP A 122 -8.27 -2.25 -8.90
N ALA A 123 -8.43 -1.42 -7.88
CA ALA A 123 -8.26 -1.76 -6.47
C ALA A 123 -6.88 -2.35 -6.13
N GLY A 124 -5.83 -1.72 -6.66
CA GLY A 124 -4.43 -2.02 -6.35
C GLY A 124 -3.84 -3.20 -7.10
N ARG A 125 -4.53 -3.76 -8.10
CA ARG A 125 -4.02 -4.88 -8.90
C ARG A 125 -2.93 -4.43 -9.87
N THR A 126 -3.14 -3.29 -10.52
CA THR A 126 -2.16 -2.64 -11.39
C THR A 126 -1.95 -1.19 -10.98
N TRP A 127 -0.75 -0.68 -11.26
CA TRP A 127 -0.31 0.65 -10.87
C TRP A 127 0.34 1.36 -12.05
N THR A 128 0.11 2.66 -12.13
CA THR A 128 0.74 3.56 -13.11
C THR A 128 1.39 4.71 -12.37
N THR A 129 2.62 5.03 -12.72
CA THR A 129 3.31 6.22 -12.21
C THR A 129 2.65 7.47 -12.76
N LEU A 130 2.28 8.38 -11.87
CA LEU A 130 1.59 9.63 -12.21
C LEU A 130 2.56 10.81 -12.26
N SER A 131 3.44 10.93 -11.26
CA SER A 131 4.39 12.03 -11.13
C SER A 131 5.49 11.72 -10.10
N ALA A 132 6.52 12.58 -10.04
CA ALA A 132 7.57 12.57 -9.02
C ALA A 132 8.37 11.24 -8.90
N GLU A 133 8.42 10.44 -9.97
CA GLU A 133 9.22 9.21 -10.04
C GLU A 133 10.69 9.51 -9.75
N GLY A 134 11.26 8.84 -8.75
CA GLY A 134 12.63 9.06 -8.29
C GLY A 134 12.88 10.36 -7.56
N GLU A 135 11.85 11.17 -7.37
CA GLU A 135 11.95 12.45 -6.68
C GLU A 135 11.31 12.42 -5.30
N ALA A 136 10.11 11.87 -5.17
CA ALA A 136 9.35 11.87 -3.92
C ALA A 136 9.20 10.45 -3.35
N ASP A 137 9.26 10.38 -2.02
CA ASP A 137 8.86 9.22 -1.23
C ASP A 137 7.78 9.66 -0.23
N PHE A 138 6.54 9.70 -0.69
CA PHE A 138 5.43 10.15 0.15
C PHE A 138 5.10 9.11 1.22
N HIS A 139 5.31 9.46 2.49
CA HIS A 139 4.97 8.64 3.66
C HIS A 139 3.57 8.91 4.19
N ALA A 140 2.90 9.93 3.66
CA ALA A 140 1.49 10.19 3.92
C ALA A 140 0.86 10.83 2.69
N LEU A 141 -0.39 10.45 2.40
CA LEU A 141 -1.19 10.96 1.28
C LEU A 141 -2.59 11.27 1.79
N GLN A 142 -3.05 12.52 1.61
CA GLN A 142 -4.37 12.96 2.06
C GLN A 142 -5.09 13.70 0.94
N GLN A 143 -6.24 13.16 0.51
CA GLN A 143 -7.11 13.85 -0.44
C GLN A 143 -8.11 14.76 0.30
N ALA A 144 -8.20 16.02 -0.13
CA ALA A 144 -9.15 17.00 0.36
C ALA A 144 -9.84 17.68 -0.84
N GLY A 145 -10.88 17.04 -1.37
CA GLY A 145 -11.56 17.49 -2.59
C GLY A 145 -10.63 17.42 -3.79
N ASP A 146 -10.44 18.55 -4.48
CA ASP A 146 -9.53 18.67 -5.62
C ASP A 146 -8.05 18.85 -5.19
N ARG A 147 -7.80 19.05 -3.88
CA ARG A 147 -6.44 19.09 -3.34
C ARG A 147 -5.96 17.70 -2.95
N LEU A 148 -4.71 17.41 -3.28
CA LEU A 148 -3.97 16.27 -2.76
C LEU A 148 -2.76 16.78 -2.00
N TYR A 149 -2.59 16.31 -0.77
CA TYR A 149 -1.41 16.55 0.03
C TYR A 149 -0.56 15.29 0.11
N GLY A 150 0.75 15.46 0.01
CA GLY A 150 1.72 14.40 0.23
C GLY A 150 2.82 14.88 1.17
N PHE A 151 3.24 14.05 2.11
CA PHE A 151 4.43 14.33 2.92
C PHE A 151 5.61 13.54 2.39
N ASP A 152 6.58 14.24 1.80
CA ASP A 152 7.78 13.63 1.25
C ASP A 152 8.84 13.43 2.35
N SER A 153 9.17 12.18 2.63
CA SER A 153 10.12 11.79 3.68
C SER A 153 11.55 12.25 3.36
N GLN A 154 11.90 12.35 2.08
CA GLN A 154 13.24 12.73 1.63
C GLN A 154 13.56 14.20 1.95
N SER A 155 12.64 15.11 1.62
CA SER A 155 12.81 16.54 1.88
C SER A 155 12.23 17.01 3.22
N GLY A 156 11.39 16.19 3.86
CA GLY A 156 10.61 16.53 5.04
C GLY A 156 9.56 17.62 4.77
N LYS A 157 9.13 17.78 3.52
CA LYS A 157 8.18 18.82 3.09
C LYS A 157 6.79 18.25 2.86
N VAL A 158 5.79 19.06 3.17
CA VAL A 158 4.44 18.87 2.63
C VAL A 158 4.43 19.37 1.19
N TRP A 159 3.88 18.57 0.29
CA TRP A 159 3.64 18.92 -1.11
C TRP A 159 2.13 19.02 -1.28
N ALA A 160 1.69 19.97 -2.11
CA ALA A 160 0.28 20.16 -2.42
C ALA A 160 0.07 20.18 -3.92
N SER A 161 -0.90 19.40 -4.39
CA SER A 161 -1.37 19.36 -5.78
C SER A 161 -2.82 19.83 -5.86
N THR A 162 -3.19 20.42 -7.00
CA THR A 162 -4.57 20.83 -7.35
C THR A 162 -5.05 20.17 -8.65
N ASP A 163 -4.29 19.22 -9.18
CA ASP A 163 -4.54 18.54 -10.45
C ASP A 163 -4.47 17.03 -10.30
N GLY A 164 -4.91 16.51 -9.15
CA GLY A 164 -4.94 15.07 -8.89
C GLY A 164 -3.56 14.43 -8.73
N GLY A 165 -2.53 15.23 -8.43
CA GLY A 165 -1.16 14.76 -8.23
C GLY A 165 -0.31 14.73 -9.50
N HIS A 166 -0.70 15.40 -10.58
CA HIS A 166 0.13 15.51 -11.79
C HIS A 166 1.28 16.50 -11.61
N SER A 167 1.04 17.60 -10.89
CA SER A 167 2.06 18.58 -10.52
C SER A 167 1.94 18.97 -9.04
N TRP A 168 3.05 19.44 -8.48
CA TRP A 168 3.17 19.67 -7.04
C TRP A 168 3.83 21.01 -6.72
N ASP A 169 3.28 21.67 -5.72
CA ASP A 169 3.91 22.81 -5.06
C ASP A 169 4.52 22.36 -3.73
N LYS A 170 5.83 22.52 -3.59
CA LYS A 170 6.60 22.07 -2.42
C LYS A 170 6.51 23.12 -1.31
N ARG A 171 5.81 22.80 -0.23
CA ARG A 171 5.41 23.71 0.84
C ARG A 171 6.34 23.66 2.05
N ALA A 172 5.79 23.90 3.24
CA ALA A 172 6.50 23.93 4.50
C ALA A 172 7.26 22.63 4.77
N ARG A 173 8.37 22.76 5.47
CA ARG A 173 9.15 21.65 6.02
C ARG A 173 8.84 21.48 7.49
N LEU A 174 8.42 20.29 7.91
CA LEU A 174 8.12 19.96 9.29
C LEU A 174 8.27 18.45 9.54
N PRO A 175 8.62 18.02 10.77
CA PRO A 175 8.77 16.60 11.10
C PRO A 175 7.39 15.96 11.30
N LEU A 176 6.71 15.68 10.18
CA LEU A 176 5.36 15.18 10.16
C LEU A 176 5.33 13.70 10.60
N LEU A 177 4.37 13.36 11.44
CA LEU A 177 3.98 11.98 11.73
C LEU A 177 2.75 11.60 10.90
N ASP A 178 1.76 12.49 10.85
CA ASP A 178 0.52 12.30 10.08
C ASP A 178 -0.11 13.66 9.72
N LEU A 179 -0.97 13.68 8.69
CA LEU A 179 -1.71 14.87 8.29
C LEU A 179 -3.19 14.61 8.00
N ALA A 180 -4.02 15.59 8.32
CA ALA A 180 -5.45 15.58 8.00
C ALA A 180 -5.85 16.85 7.26
N ALA A 181 -6.74 16.69 6.29
CA ALA A 181 -7.38 17.78 5.59
C ALA A 181 -8.74 17.31 5.05
N HIS A 182 -9.77 18.13 5.22
CA HIS A 182 -11.12 17.80 4.79
C HIS A 182 -11.53 18.50 3.48
N ALA A 183 -12.32 17.81 2.65
CA ALA A 183 -12.70 18.27 1.31
C ALA A 183 -13.47 19.61 1.26
N LYS A 184 -14.24 19.94 2.31
CA LYS A 184 -14.97 21.23 2.38
C LYS A 184 -14.12 22.39 2.90
N THR A 185 -12.95 22.11 3.45
CA THR A 185 -12.03 23.10 4.05
C THR A 185 -10.58 22.80 3.61
N PRO A 186 -10.32 22.65 2.29
CA PRO A 186 -9.11 22.00 1.82
C PRO A 186 -7.83 22.82 2.04
N GLU A 187 -7.92 24.12 2.38
CA GLU A 187 -6.76 24.95 2.79
C GLU A 187 -6.36 24.74 4.26
N THR A 188 -7.27 24.20 5.08
CA THR A 188 -6.95 23.84 6.45
C THR A 188 -6.29 22.47 6.45
N VAL A 189 -5.06 22.42 6.97
CA VAL A 189 -4.28 21.19 7.09
C VAL A 189 -3.81 21.07 8.53
N TRP A 190 -4.06 19.92 9.13
CA TRP A 190 -3.58 19.57 10.46
C TRP A 190 -2.38 18.65 10.31
N ALA A 191 -1.34 18.89 11.10
CA ALA A 191 -0.13 18.08 11.10
C ALA A 191 0.15 17.60 12.53
N ALA A 192 0.05 16.29 12.74
CA ALA A 192 0.60 15.66 13.93
C ALA A 192 2.13 15.62 13.79
N THR A 193 2.84 16.06 14.81
CA THR A 193 4.31 16.06 14.83
C THR A 193 4.79 15.62 16.21
N GLY A 194 6.05 15.18 16.31
CA GLY A 194 6.67 14.88 17.60
C GLY A 194 6.78 16.09 18.57
N LYS A 195 6.48 17.30 18.10
CA LYS A 195 6.42 18.54 18.91
C LYS A 195 5.00 18.98 19.27
N GLY A 196 4.00 18.17 18.93
CA GLY A 196 2.58 18.48 19.09
C GLY A 196 1.87 18.80 17.77
N LEU A 197 0.58 19.10 17.87
CA LEU A 197 -0.28 19.41 16.73
C LEU A 197 0.03 20.79 16.16
N GLN A 198 0.07 20.89 14.83
CA GLN A 198 0.18 22.16 14.11
C GLN A 198 -0.97 22.31 13.11
N ARG A 199 -1.32 23.56 12.81
CA ARG A 199 -2.40 23.91 11.89
C ARG A 199 -1.90 24.88 10.83
N SER A 200 -2.21 24.56 9.58
CA SER A 200 -2.16 25.46 8.44
C SER A 200 -3.57 25.95 8.09
N ILE A 201 -3.66 27.19 7.60
CA ILE A 201 -4.88 27.74 6.98
C ILE A 201 -4.63 28.23 5.54
N ASP A 202 -3.45 27.96 4.99
CA ASP A 202 -2.98 28.43 3.69
C ASP A 202 -2.49 27.29 2.78
N GLY A 203 -3.05 26.10 2.97
CA GLY A 203 -2.77 24.93 2.14
C GLY A 203 -1.37 24.34 2.35
N GLY A 204 -0.90 24.35 3.60
CA GLY A 204 0.36 23.76 4.04
C GLY A 204 1.59 24.65 3.82
N ARG A 205 1.41 25.92 3.42
CA ARG A 205 2.54 26.85 3.21
C ARG A 205 3.15 27.31 4.53
N THR A 206 2.32 27.55 5.54
CA THR A 206 2.75 27.89 6.89
C THR A 206 1.96 27.10 7.92
N PHE A 207 2.61 26.77 9.04
CA PHE A 207 1.99 26.05 10.16
C PHE A 207 2.18 26.82 11.45
N THR A 208 1.14 26.84 12.27
CA THR A 208 1.16 27.41 13.62
C THR A 208 0.87 26.30 14.63
N ALA A 209 1.61 26.28 15.73
CA ALA A 209 1.38 25.32 16.81
C ALA A 209 -0.03 25.49 17.40
N VAL A 210 -0.65 24.37 17.76
CA VAL A 210 -1.90 24.32 18.52
C VAL A 210 -1.52 24.03 19.98
N PRO A 211 -1.63 25.03 20.88
CA PRO A 211 -1.22 24.85 22.27
C PRO A 211 -2.06 23.77 22.96
N ASP A 212 -1.41 23.05 23.88
CA ASP A 212 -2.05 22.09 24.79
C ASP A 212 -2.77 20.91 24.10
N ALA A 213 -2.58 20.73 22.80
CA ALA A 213 -3.02 19.53 22.11
C ALA A 213 -2.28 18.30 22.67
N PRO A 214 -2.97 17.16 22.87
CA PRO A 214 -2.32 15.90 23.24
C PRO A 214 -1.23 15.51 22.25
N ALA A 215 -0.26 14.68 22.68
CA ALA A 215 0.68 14.05 21.76
C ALA A 215 -0.10 13.07 20.87
N LEU A 216 -0.19 13.37 19.57
CA LEU A 216 -0.93 12.58 18.59
C LEU A 216 0.03 11.74 17.76
N ALA A 217 -0.33 10.47 17.53
CA ALA A 217 0.34 9.58 16.61
C ALA A 217 -0.30 9.64 15.21
N ALA A 218 -1.63 9.71 15.15
CA ALA A 218 -2.40 9.78 13.91
C ALA A 218 -3.62 10.69 14.06
N ILE A 219 -4.06 11.32 12.97
CA ILE A 219 -5.15 12.31 12.94
C ILE A 219 -5.92 12.27 11.62
N ASP A 220 -7.23 12.44 11.69
CA ASP A 220 -8.10 12.59 10.52
C ASP A 220 -9.20 13.64 10.79
N GLU A 221 -9.81 14.18 9.73
CA GLU A 221 -10.87 15.18 9.77
C GLU A 221 -12.10 14.69 8.97
N PRO A 222 -12.94 13.78 9.51
CA PRO A 222 -14.06 13.19 8.78
C PRO A 222 -15.22 14.17 8.47
N ALA A 223 -15.24 15.33 9.12
CA ALA A 223 -16.21 16.39 8.88
C ALA A 223 -15.55 17.75 9.16
N PRO A 224 -16.03 18.87 8.55
CA PRO A 224 -15.39 20.17 8.72
C PRO A 224 -15.24 20.55 10.19
N GLY A 225 -14.00 20.75 10.63
CA GLY A 225 -13.65 21.10 12.00
C GLY A 225 -13.79 19.99 13.02
N LEU A 226 -14.20 18.76 12.65
CA LEU A 226 -14.18 17.61 13.56
C LEU A 226 -12.88 16.85 13.37
N LEU A 227 -11.98 16.97 14.33
CA LEU A 227 -10.78 16.14 14.42
C LEU A 227 -11.09 14.85 15.15
N VAL A 228 -10.61 13.74 14.60
CA VAL A 228 -10.50 12.44 15.27
C VAL A 228 -9.03 12.07 15.29
N ALA A 229 -8.54 11.57 16.43
CA ALA A 229 -7.11 11.27 16.57
C ALA A 229 -6.87 10.04 17.43
N LEU A 230 -5.72 9.41 17.20
CA LEU A 230 -5.09 8.49 18.14
C LEU A 230 -3.94 9.22 18.83
N ALA A 231 -4.03 9.34 20.15
CA ALA A 231 -2.91 9.82 20.96
C ALA A 231 -1.80 8.77 21.02
N ALA A 232 -0.55 9.20 21.22
CA ALA A 232 0.61 8.30 21.32
C ALA A 232 0.49 7.26 22.46
N ASP A 233 -0.41 7.47 23.44
CA ASP A 233 -0.72 6.50 24.50
C ASP A 233 -1.93 5.60 24.18
N GLY A 234 -2.32 5.52 22.91
CA GLY A 234 -3.39 4.65 22.41
C GLY A 234 -4.82 5.16 22.63
N ARG A 235 -5.01 6.38 23.14
CA ARG A 235 -6.36 6.97 23.30
C ARG A 235 -6.98 7.37 21.98
N ALA A 236 -8.26 7.06 21.81
CA ALA A 236 -9.11 7.59 20.76
C ALA A 236 -9.76 8.89 21.23
N LEU A 237 -9.45 9.98 20.55
CA LEU A 237 -9.85 11.33 20.91
C LEU A 237 -10.63 12.01 19.79
N SER A 238 -11.47 12.99 20.14
CA SER A 238 -12.03 13.93 19.17
C SER A 238 -12.00 15.37 19.67
N SER A 239 -11.97 16.33 18.75
CA SER A 239 -12.07 17.76 19.05
C SER A 239 -12.80 18.53 17.94
N ARG A 240 -13.52 19.61 18.31
CA ARG A 240 -14.11 20.55 17.34
C ARG A 240 -13.38 21.90 17.22
N ASP A 241 -12.45 22.15 18.13
CA ASP A 241 -11.71 23.41 18.24
C ASP A 241 -10.18 23.20 18.29
N ALA A 242 -9.75 21.93 18.22
CA ALA A 242 -8.38 21.43 18.40
C ALA A 242 -7.73 21.75 19.76
N ARG A 243 -8.50 22.29 20.72
CA ARG A 243 -8.04 22.72 22.04
C ARG A 243 -8.63 21.85 23.14
N THR A 244 -9.93 21.58 23.06
CA THR A 244 -10.65 20.72 23.97
C THR A 244 -10.83 19.35 23.34
N TRP A 245 -10.33 18.32 24.03
CA TRP A 245 -10.32 16.95 23.52
C TRP A 245 -11.19 16.07 24.40
N THR A 246 -12.06 15.30 23.75
CA THR A 246 -12.88 14.27 24.40
C THR A 246 -12.26 12.91 24.13
N GLU A 247 -11.95 12.16 25.18
CA GLU A 247 -11.56 10.76 25.09
C GLU A 247 -12.81 9.88 24.99
N HIS A 248 -12.84 9.00 23.98
CA HIS A 248 -13.94 8.06 23.77
C HIS A 248 -13.59 6.65 24.25
N GLY A 249 -12.33 6.26 24.10
CA GLY A 249 -11.85 4.92 24.41
C GLY A 249 -10.35 4.80 24.11
N ARG A 250 -9.86 3.55 24.06
CA ARG A 250 -8.45 3.23 23.82
C ARG A 250 -8.33 2.03 22.90
N LEU A 251 -7.22 1.94 22.17
CA LEU A 251 -6.89 0.73 21.43
C LEU A 251 -6.79 -0.47 22.39
N PRO A 252 -7.29 -1.66 21.99
CA PRO A 252 -7.20 -2.86 22.80
C PRO A 252 -5.76 -3.21 23.18
N GLN A 253 -5.57 -3.79 24.37
CA GLN A 253 -4.27 -4.31 24.85
C GLN A 253 -3.13 -3.27 24.94
N GLY A 254 -3.45 -1.97 24.87
CA GLY A 254 -2.43 -0.92 24.88
C GLY A 254 -1.62 -0.85 23.59
N GLY A 255 -2.21 -1.22 22.45
CA GLY A 255 -1.58 -1.12 21.14
C GLY A 255 -1.04 0.28 20.87
N ASP A 256 0.19 0.32 20.35
CA ASP A 256 0.92 1.55 20.02
C ASP A 256 0.49 2.04 18.62
N PRO A 257 -0.28 3.14 18.50
CA PRO A 257 -0.98 3.50 17.27
C PRO A 257 -0.04 3.98 16.17
N THR A 258 -0.26 3.51 14.95
CA THR A 258 0.53 3.88 13.75
C THR A 258 -0.32 4.48 12.64
N VAL A 259 -1.56 4.03 12.46
CA VAL A 259 -2.45 4.50 11.40
C VAL A 259 -3.84 4.79 11.94
N LEU A 260 -4.47 5.86 11.46
CA LEU A 260 -5.89 6.17 11.65
C LEU A 260 -6.53 6.51 10.30
N THR A 261 -7.75 6.02 10.08
CA THR A 261 -8.61 6.49 8.99
C THR A 261 -10.04 6.62 9.51
N ALA A 262 -10.57 7.83 9.53
CA ALA A 262 -11.93 8.13 9.90
C ALA A 262 -12.84 8.08 8.65
N VAL A 263 -13.34 6.89 8.35
CA VAL A 263 -14.25 6.64 7.21
C VAL A 263 -15.52 7.49 7.35
N THR A 264 -16.01 7.65 8.59
CA THR A 264 -17.05 8.60 8.99
C THR A 264 -16.77 9.09 10.41
N GLU A 265 -17.61 9.98 10.96
CA GLU A 265 -17.51 10.39 12.36
C GLU A 265 -17.63 9.22 13.36
N GLN A 266 -18.23 8.08 12.95
CA GLN A 266 -18.43 6.92 13.81
C GLN A 266 -17.60 5.70 13.40
N ARG A 267 -17.33 5.53 12.10
CA ARG A 267 -16.58 4.40 11.58
C ARG A 267 -15.11 4.76 11.45
N LEU A 268 -14.29 4.20 12.35
CA LEU A 268 -12.86 4.42 12.38
C LEU A 268 -12.13 3.11 12.07
N LEU A 269 -11.02 3.20 11.34
CA LEU A 269 -10.04 2.15 11.19
C LEU A 269 -8.75 2.59 11.86
N ALA A 270 -8.08 1.67 12.54
CA ALA A 270 -6.81 1.93 13.19
C ALA A 270 -5.86 0.75 13.00
N ALA A 271 -4.56 1.01 12.98
CA ALA A 271 -3.54 -0.01 13.13
C ALA A 271 -2.57 0.36 14.25
N ASP A 272 -1.95 -0.66 14.84
CA ASP A 272 -0.85 -0.50 15.78
C ASP A 272 0.50 -0.97 15.19
N SER A 273 1.58 -0.79 15.94
CA SER A 273 2.94 -1.19 15.55
C SER A 273 3.16 -2.69 15.44
N THR A 274 2.16 -3.51 15.80
CA THR A 274 2.15 -4.96 15.60
C THR A 274 1.36 -5.37 14.35
N ASP A 275 0.96 -4.40 13.52
CA ASP A 275 0.08 -4.54 12.35
C ASP A 275 -1.31 -5.11 12.69
N THR A 276 -1.74 -5.03 13.95
CA THR A 276 -3.12 -5.37 14.32
C THR A 276 -4.04 -4.27 13.80
N VAL A 277 -5.02 -4.64 12.98
CA VAL A 277 -6.01 -3.71 12.43
C VAL A 277 -7.32 -3.81 13.20
N TYR A 278 -7.80 -2.65 13.63
CA TYR A 278 -9.03 -2.48 14.39
C TYR A 278 -10.07 -1.70 13.58
N GLN A 279 -11.35 -1.97 13.87
CA GLN A 279 -12.46 -1.13 13.44
C GLN A 279 -13.32 -0.75 14.64
N SER A 280 -13.67 0.53 14.72
CA SER A 280 -14.74 1.05 15.55
C SER A 280 -15.93 1.46 14.68
N THR A 281 -17.14 1.30 15.21
CA THR A 281 -18.39 1.81 14.63
C THR A 281 -19.12 2.78 15.56
N ASP A 282 -18.43 3.22 16.62
CA ASP A 282 -18.96 4.06 17.70
C ASP A 282 -17.97 5.15 18.12
N ALA A 283 -17.25 5.71 17.15
CA ALA A 283 -16.30 6.82 17.34
C ALA A 283 -15.13 6.50 18.28
N GLY A 284 -14.66 5.25 18.28
CA GLY A 284 -13.49 4.80 19.03
C GLY A 284 -13.77 4.41 20.49
N ARG A 285 -15.05 4.28 20.87
CA ARG A 285 -15.43 3.77 22.21
C ARG A 285 -15.14 2.28 22.34
N THR A 286 -15.48 1.51 21.32
CA THR A 286 -15.17 0.08 21.24
C THR A 286 -14.50 -0.27 19.92
N TRP A 287 -13.68 -1.32 19.95
CA TRP A 287 -12.85 -1.74 18.83
C TRP A 287 -13.00 -3.24 18.59
N LYS A 288 -13.22 -3.61 17.33
CA LYS A 288 -13.20 -4.99 16.84
C LYS A 288 -11.91 -5.22 16.05
N VAL A 289 -11.20 -6.30 16.34
CA VAL A 289 -10.05 -6.74 15.53
C VAL A 289 -10.54 -7.23 14.17
N LEU A 290 -10.04 -6.63 13.10
CA LEU A 290 -10.25 -7.05 11.71
C LEU A 290 -9.13 -7.95 11.20
N HIS A 291 -7.91 -7.72 11.67
CA HIS A 291 -6.72 -8.49 11.36
C HIS A 291 -5.76 -8.42 12.53
N GLN A 292 -5.08 -9.53 12.81
CA GLN A 292 -3.96 -9.59 13.74
C GLN A 292 -2.95 -10.57 13.14
N PRO A 293 -1.70 -10.17 12.93
CA PRO A 293 -0.67 -11.10 12.50
C PRO A 293 -0.54 -12.23 13.52
N THR A 294 -0.49 -13.47 13.05
CA THR A 294 -0.05 -14.57 13.89
C THR A 294 1.44 -14.37 14.14
N ALA A 295 1.85 -14.21 15.40
CA ALA A 295 3.26 -14.08 15.77
C ALA A 295 4.10 -15.18 15.10
N GLN A 296 4.78 -14.84 14.02
CA GLN A 296 5.96 -15.56 13.58
C GLN A 296 7.12 -14.81 14.20
N THR A 297 7.71 -15.43 15.22
CA THR A 297 8.99 -15.02 15.81
C THR A 297 9.97 -14.66 14.71
N THR A 298 10.21 -13.37 14.51
CA THR A 298 11.41 -12.87 13.86
C THR A 298 11.82 -11.61 14.61
N GLU A 299 12.50 -11.83 15.74
CA GLU A 299 13.63 -10.99 16.06
C GLU A 299 14.54 -11.01 14.83
N HIS A 300 14.79 -9.87 14.21
CA HIS A 300 16.12 -9.55 13.69
C HIS A 300 16.23 -8.02 13.65
N HIS A 301 17.08 -7.54 14.56
CA HIS A 301 17.65 -6.20 14.62
C HIS A 301 18.40 -5.82 13.34
#